data_AF-G5ACI7-F1
#
_entry.id   AF-G5ACI7-F1
#
_cell.length_a   1.000
_cell.length_b   1.000
_cell.length_c   1.000
_cell.angle_alpha   90.00
_cell.angle_beta   90.00
_cell.angle_gamma   90.00
#
_symmetry.space_group_name_H-M   'P 1'
#
loop_
_entity.id
_entity.type
_entity.pdbx_description
1 polymer ?
#
loop_
_entity_poly.entity_id
_entity_poly.type
_entity_poly.pdbx_seq_one_letter_code
_entity_poly.pdbx_strand_id
1 'polypeptide(L)'
;MGKTYTDAERARVLAATDEGENWRLIALHNGVHLVTARRWVQQAKQTGDFMPQKDMRGGAYNRKLQSHHIDFLEDVRVGIETVRANLEARCFTAKKTHRDNNYRNVSVNKVKRQEFAMKLLQYGWSKAGRRAVDMGTSSKSKNIHVIACISRDGVEYHEGRFGSFDSEAANETLREGPLSNVIVVLDNAPCHMNVEDVCEEAEFAGAECLRLGPYSPMLNGIENVFSVYKAAVKRYMAANRSSILSVPEGTKIAVHRSAFLLHAANVIFPEVVTLALCSKCIHHTFAFIADAILMKDMQAGKQVYQI
;
A
#
# COMPACT_ATOMS: atom_id res chain seq x y z
N MET A 1 0.20 -23.95 29.61
CA MET A 1 1.26 -23.15 30.25
C MET A 1 1.49 -23.76 31.63
N GLY A 2 2.68 -24.27 31.94
CA GLY A 2 2.94 -24.94 33.22
C GLY A 2 3.01 -23.93 34.38
N LYS A 3 2.52 -24.30 35.56
CA LYS A 3 2.63 -23.49 36.78
C LYS A 3 4.11 -23.34 37.16
N THR A 4 4.59 -22.11 37.29
CA THR A 4 5.92 -21.80 37.82
C THR A 4 5.85 -21.79 39.35
N TYR A 5 6.82 -22.41 40.01
CA TYR A 5 6.91 -22.43 41.47
C TYR A 5 8.02 -21.49 41.93
N THR A 6 7.79 -20.81 43.03
CA THR A 6 8.74 -19.88 43.65
C THR A 6 9.83 -20.64 44.40
N ASP A 7 11.01 -20.00 44.56
CA ASP A 7 12.12 -20.56 45.33
C ASP A 7 11.71 -20.86 46.79
N ALA A 8 10.80 -20.05 47.35
CA ALA A 8 10.27 -20.24 48.69
C ALA A 8 9.38 -21.50 48.83
N GLU A 9 8.55 -21.79 47.82
CA GLU A 9 7.75 -23.02 47.80
C GLU A 9 8.64 -24.27 47.69
N ARG A 10 9.70 -24.19 46.89
CA ARG A 10 10.70 -25.27 46.76
C ARG A 10 11.49 -25.46 48.05
N ALA A 11 11.94 -24.38 48.68
CA ALA A 11 12.66 -24.41 49.95
C ALA A 11 11.87 -25.12 51.04
N ARG A 12 10.57 -24.80 51.19
CA ARG A 12 9.70 -25.41 52.20
C ARG A 12 9.54 -26.92 52.00
N VAL A 13 9.45 -27.39 50.76
CA VAL A 13 9.33 -28.83 50.45
C VAL A 13 10.66 -29.57 50.71
N LEU A 14 11.80 -28.94 50.42
CA LEU A 14 13.11 -29.55 50.66
C LEU A 14 13.49 -29.57 52.15
N ALA A 15 13.21 -28.50 52.90
CA ALA A 15 13.42 -28.44 54.34
C ALA A 15 12.63 -29.54 55.07
N ALA A 16 11.35 -29.71 54.72
CA ALA A 16 10.51 -30.79 55.24
C ALA A 16 11.09 -32.19 54.97
N THR A 17 11.85 -32.34 53.89
CA THR A 17 12.48 -33.62 53.53
C THR A 17 13.74 -33.87 54.37
N ASP A 18 14.53 -32.83 54.60
CA ASP A 18 15.75 -32.87 55.42
C ASP A 18 15.42 -33.12 56.89
N GLU A 19 14.38 -32.47 57.40
CA GLU A 19 13.87 -32.60 58.76
C GLU A 19 13.07 -33.90 59.01
N GLY A 20 12.88 -34.73 57.97
CA GLY A 20 12.16 -36.01 58.07
C GLY A 20 10.64 -35.88 58.16
N GLU A 21 10.09 -34.70 57.90
CA GLU A 21 8.66 -34.41 57.92
C GLU A 21 7.92 -34.89 56.64
N ASN A 22 6.59 -34.78 56.66
CA ASN A 22 5.76 -35.18 55.53
C ASN A 22 5.75 -34.12 54.41
N TRP A 23 6.80 -34.11 53.59
CA TRP A 23 6.95 -33.21 52.44
C TRP A 23 5.77 -33.24 51.45
N ARG A 24 4.98 -34.33 51.38
CA ARG A 24 3.80 -34.41 50.51
C ARG A 24 2.68 -33.49 51.00
N LEU A 25 2.48 -33.45 52.32
CA LEU A 25 1.52 -32.56 52.95
C LEU A 25 1.92 -31.10 52.73
N ILE A 26 3.21 -30.80 52.93
CA ILE A 26 3.76 -29.46 52.72
C ILE A 26 3.65 -29.03 51.25
N ALA A 27 3.91 -29.92 50.30
CA ALA A 27 3.73 -29.66 48.87
C ALA A 27 2.27 -29.33 48.53
N LEU A 28 1.30 -30.10 49.06
CA LEU A 28 -0.13 -29.85 48.86
C LEU A 28 -0.56 -28.51 49.45
N HIS A 29 -0.13 -28.20 50.68
CA HIS A 29 -0.46 -26.93 51.35
C HIS A 29 0.11 -25.72 50.59
N ASN A 30 1.27 -25.87 49.95
CA ASN A 30 1.90 -24.84 49.12
C ASN A 30 1.42 -24.85 47.66
N GLY A 31 0.41 -25.67 47.32
CA GLY A 31 -0.10 -25.76 45.95
C GLY A 31 0.93 -26.26 44.92
N VAL A 32 1.96 -26.98 45.37
CA VAL A 32 2.96 -27.63 44.52
C VAL A 32 2.42 -28.99 44.06
N HIS A 33 2.46 -29.26 42.75
CA HIS A 33 2.03 -30.56 42.26
C HIS A 33 2.95 -31.66 42.79
N LEU A 34 2.36 -32.73 43.33
CA LEU A 34 3.08 -33.84 43.96
C LEU A 34 4.15 -34.47 43.06
N VAL A 35 3.92 -34.51 41.74
CA VAL A 35 4.91 -35.01 40.77
C VAL A 35 6.15 -34.12 40.72
N THR A 36 5.98 -32.80 40.77
CA THR A 36 7.08 -31.83 40.80
C THR A 36 7.83 -31.89 42.13
N ALA A 37 7.09 -31.89 43.24
CA ALA A 37 7.68 -32.04 44.58
C ALA A 37 8.48 -33.35 44.70
N ARG A 38 7.95 -34.47 44.18
CA ARG A 38 8.65 -35.77 44.17
C ARG A 38 9.99 -35.69 43.42
N ARG A 39 10.04 -34.98 42.27
CA ARG A 39 11.30 -34.79 41.52
C ARG A 39 12.34 -34.02 42.33
N TRP A 40 11.94 -32.94 43.00
CA TRP A 40 12.85 -32.17 43.86
C TRP A 40 13.40 -33.01 45.01
N VAL A 41 12.53 -33.75 45.71
CA VAL A 41 12.91 -34.62 46.82
C VAL A 41 13.84 -35.75 46.37
N GLN A 42 13.54 -36.38 45.23
CA GLN A 42 14.38 -37.45 44.70
C GLN A 42 15.76 -36.94 44.29
N GLN A 43 15.82 -35.77 43.66
CA GLN A 43 17.08 -35.14 43.30
C GLN A 43 17.90 -34.78 44.55
N ALA A 44 17.29 -34.13 45.55
CA ALA A 44 17.96 -33.75 46.79
C ALA A 44 18.52 -34.96 47.55
N LYS A 45 17.77 -36.06 47.62
CA LYS A 45 18.26 -37.32 48.21
C LYS A 45 19.41 -37.96 47.43
N GLN A 46 19.47 -37.76 46.12
CA GLN A 46 20.57 -38.25 45.28
C GLN A 46 21.82 -37.39 45.39
N THR A 47 21.67 -36.07 45.54
CA THR A 47 22.80 -35.12 45.58
C THR A 47 23.26 -34.77 47.00
N GLY A 48 22.46 -35.06 48.02
CA GLY A 48 22.68 -34.62 49.40
C GLY A 48 22.47 -33.10 49.61
N ASP A 49 21.92 -32.41 48.61
CA ASP A 49 21.72 -30.96 48.61
C ASP A 49 20.22 -30.66 48.70
N PHE A 50 19.79 -30.17 49.86
CA PHE A 50 18.41 -29.79 50.16
C PHE A 50 18.16 -28.28 50.00
N MET A 51 19.09 -27.54 49.38
CA MET A 51 18.87 -26.13 49.06
C MET A 51 18.07 -25.96 47.76
N PRO A 52 17.21 -24.92 47.65
CA PRO A 52 16.55 -24.58 46.41
C PRO A 52 17.60 -24.07 45.40
N GLN A 53 17.99 -24.91 44.44
CA GLN A 53 18.83 -24.45 43.33
C GLN A 53 18.08 -23.41 42.49
N LYS A 54 18.68 -22.23 42.34
CA LYS A 54 18.17 -21.15 41.50
C LYS A 54 18.03 -21.66 40.07
N ASP A 55 16.84 -21.50 39.50
CA ASP A 55 16.57 -21.92 38.12
C ASP A 55 17.43 -21.07 37.16
N MET A 56 18.54 -21.62 36.67
CA MET A 56 19.46 -20.94 35.75
C MET A 56 18.93 -20.89 34.31
N ARG A 57 17.65 -21.23 34.08
CA ARG A 57 17.03 -21.15 32.76
C ARG A 57 16.62 -19.71 32.45
N GLY A 58 17.64 -18.90 32.15
CA GLY A 58 17.55 -17.59 31.53
C GLY A 58 18.89 -17.28 30.88
N GLY A 59 18.93 -17.23 29.54
CA GLY A 59 20.15 -16.83 28.82
C GLY A 59 20.52 -15.37 29.14
N ALA A 60 21.82 -15.07 29.14
CA ALA A 60 22.33 -13.72 29.34
C ALA A 60 21.78 -12.77 28.25
N TYR A 61 21.17 -11.66 28.68
CA TYR A 61 20.66 -10.63 27.77
C TYR A 61 21.81 -9.73 27.32
N ASN A 62 22.08 -9.63 26.02
CA ASN A 62 23.08 -8.72 25.48
C ASN A 62 22.75 -7.26 25.87
N ARG A 63 23.62 -6.63 26.66
CA ARG A 63 23.47 -5.22 27.06
C ARG A 63 24.15 -4.33 26.00
N LYS A 64 23.49 -3.22 25.63
CA LYS A 64 24.08 -2.23 24.72
C LYS A 64 25.05 -1.34 25.50
N LEU A 65 26.19 -1.04 24.90
CA LEU A 65 27.07 0.04 25.37
C LEU A 65 26.33 1.37 25.26
N GLN A 66 26.51 2.22 26.26
CA GLN A 66 25.95 3.57 26.34
C GLN A 66 27.12 4.57 26.34
N SER A 67 26.88 5.85 26.05
CA SER A 67 27.96 6.84 25.84
C SER A 67 28.94 6.90 27.02
N HIS A 68 28.47 6.91 28.26
CA HIS A 68 29.34 6.92 29.44
C HIS A 68 30.25 5.67 29.58
N HIS A 69 29.88 4.54 28.96
CA HIS A 69 30.75 3.36 28.91
C HIS A 69 31.87 3.52 27.87
N ILE A 70 31.65 4.33 26.83
CA ILE A 70 32.65 4.63 25.80
C ILE A 70 33.64 5.67 26.34
N ASP A 71 33.13 6.71 27.00
CA ASP A 71 33.95 7.75 27.63
C ASP A 71 34.93 7.14 28.65
N PHE A 72 34.48 6.15 29.43
CA PHE A 72 35.35 5.38 30.32
C PHE A 72 36.44 4.61 29.57
N LEU A 73 36.15 4.06 28.39
CA LEU A 73 37.12 3.26 27.61
C LEU A 73 38.18 4.11 26.91
N GLU A 74 37.87 5.36 26.55
CA GLU A 74 38.85 6.28 25.95
C GLU A 74 39.94 6.72 26.94
N ASP A 75 39.64 6.68 28.24
CA ASP A 75 40.54 7.12 29.31
C ASP A 75 41.44 5.99 29.85
N VAL A 76 41.16 4.72 29.53
CA VAL A 76 41.98 3.58 29.95
C VAL A 76 42.99 3.19 28.86
N ARG A 77 44.29 3.30 29.19
CA ARG A 77 45.38 2.77 28.36
C ARG A 77 45.50 1.24 28.48
N VAL A 78 44.57 0.50 27.89
CA VAL A 78 44.62 -0.96 27.77
C VAL A 78 44.56 -1.40 26.31
N GLY A 79 45.16 -2.56 26.01
CA GLY A 79 45.13 -3.14 24.66
C GLY A 79 43.71 -3.48 24.20
N ILE A 80 43.46 -3.36 22.90
CA ILE A 80 42.13 -3.57 22.28
C ILE A 80 41.58 -4.97 22.58
N GLU A 81 42.44 -5.98 22.60
CA GLU A 81 42.10 -7.37 22.90
C GLU A 81 41.65 -7.53 24.37
N THR A 82 42.28 -6.81 25.30
CA THR A 82 41.90 -6.81 26.72
C THR A 82 40.53 -6.16 26.93
N VAL A 83 40.25 -5.07 26.21
CA VAL A 83 38.93 -4.41 26.20
C VAL A 83 37.87 -5.35 25.64
N ARG A 84 38.15 -5.98 24.50
CA ARG A 84 37.23 -6.93 23.86
C ARG A 84 36.91 -8.11 24.76
N ALA A 85 37.91 -8.73 25.39
CA ALA A 85 37.72 -9.84 26.31
C ALA A 85 36.85 -9.44 27.51
N ASN A 86 37.06 -8.25 28.08
CA ASN A 86 36.24 -7.74 29.19
C ASN A 86 34.80 -7.40 28.77
N LEU A 87 34.59 -6.87 27.56
CA LEU A 87 33.26 -6.57 27.02
C LEU A 87 32.47 -7.83 26.69
N GLU A 88 33.12 -8.83 26.09
CA GLU A 88 32.53 -10.15 25.83
C GLU A 88 32.19 -10.87 27.15
N ALA A 89 33.09 -10.84 28.14
CA ALA A 89 32.85 -11.38 29.49
C ALA A 89 31.68 -10.69 30.22
N ARG A 90 31.45 -9.40 29.97
CA ARG A 90 30.31 -8.64 30.52
C ARG A 90 29.07 -8.64 29.62
N CYS A 91 29.04 -9.47 28.58
CA CYS A 91 27.93 -9.65 27.64
C CYS A 91 27.49 -8.34 26.93
N PHE A 92 28.43 -7.44 26.65
CA PHE A 92 28.15 -6.25 25.84
C PHE A 92 28.40 -6.55 24.36
N THR A 93 27.43 -6.23 23.50
CA THR A 93 27.58 -6.37 22.04
C THR A 93 27.67 -4.99 21.39
N ALA A 94 28.76 -4.70 20.70
CA ALA A 94 28.86 -3.55 19.82
C ALA A 94 28.05 -3.81 18.54
N LYS A 95 26.84 -3.24 18.42
CA LYS A 95 26.10 -3.24 17.15
C LYS A 95 26.70 -2.18 16.24
N LYS A 96 27.01 -2.54 14.99
CA LYS A 96 27.41 -1.56 13.97
C LYS A 96 26.35 -0.46 13.87
N THR A 97 26.77 0.79 13.92
CA THR A 97 25.91 1.95 13.65
C THR A 97 25.32 1.82 12.26
N HIS A 98 23.99 1.84 12.17
CA HIS A 98 23.30 1.76 10.89
C HIS A 98 23.53 3.05 10.12
N ARG A 99 24.40 3.03 9.10
CA ARG A 99 24.57 4.16 8.19
C ARG A 99 23.27 4.36 7.42
N ASP A 100 22.75 5.58 7.48
CA ASP A 100 21.67 5.99 6.59
C ASP A 100 22.26 6.18 5.18
N ASN A 101 21.92 5.27 4.26
CA ASN A 101 22.45 5.34 2.91
C ASN A 101 21.58 6.28 2.07
N ASN A 102 22.21 7.33 1.49
CA ASN A 102 21.57 8.36 0.68
C ASN A 102 20.77 7.83 -0.53
N TYR A 103 21.01 6.58 -0.98
CA TYR A 103 20.24 5.99 -2.08
C TYR A 103 18.81 5.58 -1.70
N ARG A 104 18.39 5.64 -0.42
CA ARG A 104 17.02 5.27 -0.02
C ARG A 104 15.95 6.16 -0.64
N ASN A 105 16.27 7.42 -0.96
CA ASN A 105 15.32 8.41 -1.46
C ASN A 105 15.54 8.82 -2.91
N VAL A 106 16.32 8.05 -3.67
CA VAL A 106 16.38 8.21 -5.13
C VAL A 106 15.02 7.92 -5.75
N SER A 107 14.71 8.59 -6.87
CA SER A 107 13.44 8.48 -7.59
C SER A 107 13.02 7.03 -7.83
N VAL A 108 13.96 6.20 -8.30
CA VAL A 108 13.74 4.77 -8.56
C VAL A 108 13.21 4.02 -7.33
N ASN A 109 13.75 4.29 -6.14
CA ASN A 109 13.32 3.61 -4.92
C ASN A 109 12.00 4.19 -4.38
N LYS A 110 11.68 5.46 -4.65
CA LYS A 110 10.36 6.04 -4.38
C LYS A 110 9.28 5.34 -5.23
N VAL A 111 9.54 5.14 -6.51
CA VAL A 111 8.62 4.42 -7.43
C VAL A 111 8.42 2.97 -6.96
N LYS A 112 9.50 2.22 -6.69
CA LYS A 112 9.40 0.84 -6.17
C LYS A 112 8.58 0.74 -4.87
N ARG A 113 8.74 1.71 -3.96
CA ARG A 113 7.93 1.77 -2.72
C ARG A 113 6.47 2.06 -3.01
N GLN A 114 6.18 2.96 -3.95
CA GLN A 114 4.83 3.25 -4.38
C GLN A 114 4.17 2.01 -5.00
N GLU A 115 4.85 1.31 -5.91
CA GLU A 115 4.37 0.07 -6.52
C GLU A 115 4.08 -1.01 -5.47
N PHE A 116 5.01 -1.21 -4.52
CA PHE A 116 4.81 -2.12 -3.40
C PHE A 116 3.59 -1.74 -2.57
N ALA A 117 3.44 -0.47 -2.19
CA ALA A 117 2.30 0.00 -1.41
C ALA A 117 0.98 -0.18 -2.18
N MET A 118 0.95 0.15 -3.47
CA MET A 118 -0.22 -0.08 -4.32
C MET A 118 -0.59 -1.56 -4.40
N LYS A 119 0.40 -2.44 -4.57
CA LYS A 119 0.17 -3.89 -4.61
C LYS A 119 -0.31 -4.40 -3.25
N LEU A 120 0.28 -3.92 -2.15
CA LEU A 120 -0.10 -4.28 -0.79
C LEU A 120 -1.55 -3.87 -0.47
N LEU A 121 -1.97 -2.69 -0.92
CA LEU A 121 -3.33 -2.17 -0.72
C LEU A 121 -4.41 -2.96 -1.49
N GLN A 122 -4.03 -3.79 -2.46
CA GLN A 122 -4.95 -4.70 -3.16
C GLN A 122 -5.27 -5.97 -2.36
N TYR A 123 -4.51 -6.27 -1.31
CA TYR A 123 -4.71 -7.47 -0.49
C TYR A 123 -5.34 -7.15 0.87
N GLY A 124 -6.29 -7.98 1.29
CA GLY A 124 -6.84 -7.97 2.64
C GLY A 124 -6.04 -8.86 3.59
N TRP A 125 -5.85 -8.42 4.83
CA TRP A 125 -5.15 -9.18 5.87
C TRP A 125 -6.15 -9.82 6.83
N SER A 126 -5.92 -11.08 7.21
CA SER A 126 -6.65 -11.72 8.31
C SER A 126 -5.77 -12.72 9.05
N LYS A 127 -6.19 -13.13 10.25
CA LYS A 127 -5.47 -14.15 11.03
C LYS A 127 -5.38 -15.45 10.20
N ALA A 128 -4.25 -16.16 10.30
CA ALA A 128 -4.08 -17.46 9.65
C ALA A 128 -5.26 -18.40 10.00
N GLY A 129 -5.83 -19.04 8.97
CA GLY A 129 -7.02 -19.88 9.09
C GLY A 129 -8.36 -19.12 9.09
N ARG A 130 -8.36 -17.79 8.97
CA ARG A 130 -9.58 -16.98 8.76
C ARG A 130 -9.62 -16.44 7.34
N ARG A 131 -10.83 -16.21 6.83
CA ARG A 131 -11.03 -15.51 5.55
C ARG A 131 -10.86 -14.02 5.78
N ALA A 132 -10.12 -13.34 4.91
CA ALA A 132 -10.18 -11.88 4.85
C ALA A 132 -11.59 -11.47 4.40
N VAL A 133 -12.30 -10.75 5.26
CA VAL A 133 -13.66 -10.27 4.97
C VAL A 133 -13.56 -8.78 4.70
N ASP A 134 -13.89 -8.40 3.46
CA ASP A 134 -14.12 -7.01 3.10
C ASP A 134 -15.61 -6.71 3.28
N MET A 135 -15.93 -5.81 4.21
CA MET A 135 -17.30 -5.37 4.44
C MET A 135 -17.65 -4.31 3.40
N GLY A 136 -18.13 -4.76 2.25
CA GLY A 136 -18.74 -3.88 1.26
C GLY A 136 -20.07 -3.35 1.77
N THR A 137 -20.40 -2.10 1.46
CA THR A 137 -21.77 -1.62 1.59
C THR A 137 -22.62 -2.19 0.46
N SER A 138 -23.82 -2.70 0.76
CA SER A 138 -24.77 -3.24 -0.23
C SER A 138 -25.20 -2.22 -1.30
N SER A 139 -25.08 -0.91 -1.04
CA SER A 139 -25.45 0.14 -1.98
C SER A 139 -24.41 0.37 -3.06
N LYS A 140 -24.81 0.19 -4.34
CA LYS A 140 -24.06 0.64 -5.51
C LYS A 140 -23.88 2.17 -5.43
N SER A 141 -22.64 2.64 -5.61
CA SER A 141 -22.38 4.07 -5.83
C SER A 141 -22.92 4.50 -7.20
N LYS A 142 -23.15 5.80 -7.38
CA LYS A 142 -23.44 6.35 -8.71
C LYS A 142 -22.23 6.18 -9.63
N ASN A 143 -22.48 5.95 -10.92
CA ASN A 143 -21.44 6.04 -11.94
C ASN A 143 -21.25 7.51 -12.32
N ILE A 144 -19.99 7.91 -12.55
CA ILE A 144 -19.64 9.25 -13.03
C ILE A 144 -19.11 9.12 -14.47
N HIS A 145 -19.53 10.04 -15.34
CA HIS A 145 -18.96 10.22 -16.66
C HIS A 145 -17.83 11.25 -16.58
N VAL A 146 -16.72 10.96 -17.27
CA VAL A 146 -15.61 11.90 -17.45
C VAL A 146 -15.47 12.11 -18.94
N ILE A 147 -15.79 13.32 -19.38
CA ILE A 147 -15.74 13.75 -20.77
C ILE A 147 -14.50 14.62 -20.91
N ALA A 148 -13.74 14.42 -21.98
CA ALA A 148 -12.55 15.22 -22.24
C ALA A 148 -12.25 15.32 -23.74
N CYS A 149 -11.70 16.46 -24.14
CA CYS A 149 -11.08 16.69 -25.44
C CYS A 149 -9.62 17.08 -25.21
N ILE A 150 -8.72 16.50 -26.00
CA ILE A 150 -7.28 16.76 -25.89
C ILE A 150 -6.70 17.11 -27.25
N SER A 151 -5.67 17.95 -27.24
CA SER A 151 -4.82 18.25 -28.38
C SER A 151 -3.35 17.97 -28.02
N ARG A 152 -2.43 18.25 -28.95
CA ARG A 152 -0.99 18.19 -28.63
C ARG A 152 -0.57 19.23 -27.58
N ASP A 153 -1.36 20.29 -27.43
CA ASP A 153 -1.11 21.42 -26.55
C ASP A 153 -1.77 21.24 -25.17
N GLY A 154 -2.56 20.19 -24.97
CA GLY A 154 -3.06 19.82 -23.65
C GLY A 154 -4.52 19.38 -23.66
N VAL A 155 -5.23 19.78 -22.61
CA VAL A 155 -6.67 19.53 -22.44
C VAL A 155 -7.41 20.75 -22.98
N GLU A 156 -8.22 20.55 -24.01
CA GLU A 156 -9.08 21.60 -24.60
C GLU A 156 -10.41 21.70 -23.87
N TYR A 157 -10.92 20.56 -23.39
CA TYR A 157 -12.16 20.48 -22.64
C TYR A 157 -12.11 19.32 -21.65
N HIS A 158 -12.74 19.49 -20.49
CA HIS A 158 -12.94 18.42 -19.53
C HIS A 158 -14.15 18.70 -18.62
N GLU A 159 -14.99 17.69 -18.41
CA GLU A 159 -16.09 17.71 -17.45
C GLU A 159 -16.27 16.35 -16.76
N GLY A 160 -16.44 16.37 -15.44
CA GLY A 160 -16.92 15.24 -14.66
C GLY A 160 -18.37 15.43 -14.22
N ARG A 161 -19.28 14.56 -14.68
CA ARG A 161 -20.72 14.69 -14.41
C ARG A 161 -21.42 13.39 -14.03
N PHE A 162 -22.52 13.52 -13.29
CA PHE A 162 -23.45 12.42 -13.02
C PHE A 162 -24.66 12.51 -13.94
N GLY A 163 -25.21 11.37 -14.32
CA GLY A 163 -26.34 11.29 -15.24
C GLY A 163 -25.96 10.54 -16.51
N SER A 164 -26.87 10.51 -17.48
CA SER A 164 -26.58 10.02 -18.82
C SER A 164 -25.73 11.04 -19.59
N PHE A 165 -24.98 10.55 -20.57
CA PHE A 165 -24.32 11.37 -21.59
C PHE A 165 -24.74 10.80 -22.94
N ASP A 166 -25.58 11.54 -23.64
CA ASP A 166 -26.18 11.16 -24.92
C ASP A 166 -25.62 12.01 -26.06
N SER A 167 -26.20 11.88 -27.26
CA SER A 167 -25.78 12.61 -28.45
C SER A 167 -26.03 14.11 -28.38
N GLU A 168 -27.09 14.54 -27.72
CA GLU A 168 -27.38 15.96 -27.57
C GLU A 168 -26.33 16.63 -26.69
N ALA A 169 -26.02 16.02 -25.53
CA ALA A 169 -24.97 16.50 -24.64
C ALA A 169 -23.58 16.49 -25.30
N ALA A 170 -23.27 15.49 -26.14
CA ALA A 170 -22.02 15.45 -26.89
C ALA A 170 -21.93 16.58 -27.92
N ASN A 171 -23.02 16.87 -28.63
CA ASN A 171 -23.07 17.95 -29.61
C ASN A 171 -22.95 19.32 -28.93
N GLU A 172 -23.61 19.54 -27.79
CA GLU A 172 -23.44 20.76 -26.98
C GLU A 172 -21.98 20.94 -26.54
N THR A 173 -21.35 19.87 -26.04
CA THR A 173 -19.94 19.90 -25.64
C THR A 173 -19.03 20.31 -26.80
N LEU A 174 -19.32 19.83 -28.01
CA LEU A 174 -18.55 20.18 -29.20
C LEU A 174 -18.71 21.66 -29.56
N ARG A 175 -19.94 22.19 -29.53
CA ARG A 175 -20.23 23.61 -29.82
C ARG A 175 -19.53 24.58 -28.86
N GLU A 176 -19.33 24.18 -27.60
CA GLU A 176 -18.58 24.98 -26.61
C GLU A 176 -17.07 25.00 -26.86
N GLY A 177 -16.56 24.11 -27.72
CA GLY A 177 -15.14 23.96 -28.00
C GLY A 177 -14.58 25.00 -28.99
N PRO A 178 -13.24 25.22 -28.99
CA PRO A 178 -12.59 26.09 -29.95
C PRO A 178 -12.49 25.43 -31.34
N LEU A 179 -13.55 25.55 -32.14
CA LEU A 179 -13.72 24.85 -33.41
C LEU A 179 -13.17 25.57 -34.66
N SER A 180 -12.27 26.55 -34.48
CA SER A 180 -11.69 27.28 -35.61
C SER A 180 -10.51 26.54 -36.23
N ASN A 181 -10.67 25.99 -37.43
CA ASN A 181 -9.61 25.30 -38.20
C ASN A 181 -9.04 24.07 -37.47
N VAL A 182 -9.90 23.16 -37.03
CA VAL A 182 -9.52 21.97 -36.26
C VAL A 182 -10.06 20.68 -36.88
N ILE A 183 -9.37 19.57 -36.62
CA ILE A 183 -9.87 18.23 -36.95
C ILE A 183 -10.26 17.55 -35.64
N VAL A 184 -11.53 17.21 -35.50
CA VAL A 184 -12.10 16.54 -34.34
C VAL A 184 -12.10 15.04 -34.61
N VAL A 185 -11.25 14.31 -33.89
CA VAL A 185 -11.12 12.85 -34.05
C VAL A 185 -11.97 12.15 -33.00
N LEU A 186 -12.88 11.28 -33.44
CA LEU A 186 -13.87 10.62 -32.56
C LEU A 186 -13.96 9.11 -32.84
N ASP A 187 -14.31 8.35 -31.82
CA ASP A 187 -14.72 6.95 -31.98
C ASP A 187 -16.21 6.84 -32.35
N ASN A 188 -16.65 5.62 -32.65
CA ASN A 188 -18.03 5.35 -33.07
C ASN A 188 -18.97 5.04 -31.88
N ALA A 189 -18.74 5.68 -30.73
CA ALA A 189 -19.63 5.53 -29.58
C ALA A 189 -21.04 6.06 -29.91
N PRO A 190 -22.12 5.47 -29.34
CA PRO A 190 -23.49 5.91 -29.63
C PRO A 190 -23.77 7.39 -29.33
N CYS A 191 -23.07 7.99 -28.35
CA CYS A 191 -23.17 9.41 -28.05
C CYS A 191 -22.57 10.31 -29.15
N HIS A 192 -21.81 9.79 -30.10
CA HIS A 192 -21.26 10.59 -31.20
C HIS A 192 -22.11 10.49 -32.46
N MET A 193 -23.32 9.92 -32.44
CA MET A 193 -24.08 9.55 -33.64
C MET A 193 -24.24 10.67 -34.68
N ASN A 194 -24.48 11.91 -34.22
CA ASN A 194 -24.82 13.07 -35.07
C ASN A 194 -23.85 14.23 -34.84
N VAL A 195 -22.58 13.92 -34.60
CA VAL A 195 -21.58 14.94 -34.25
C VAL A 195 -21.15 15.74 -35.49
N GLU A 196 -21.25 15.14 -36.67
CA GLU A 196 -21.00 15.80 -37.96
C GLU A 196 -21.96 16.96 -38.22
N ASP A 197 -23.22 16.85 -37.76
CA ASP A 197 -24.21 17.91 -37.90
C ASP A 197 -23.70 19.24 -37.30
N VAL A 198 -22.88 19.18 -36.23
CA VAL A 198 -22.26 20.35 -35.62
C VAL A 198 -21.16 20.92 -36.52
N CYS A 199 -20.32 20.05 -37.10
CA CYS A 199 -19.28 20.44 -38.06
C CYS A 199 -19.86 21.10 -39.33
N GLU A 200 -21.12 20.82 -39.70
CA GLU A 200 -21.81 21.42 -40.85
C GLU A 200 -22.41 22.82 -40.58
N GLU A 201 -22.51 23.24 -39.32
CA GLU A 201 -23.03 24.57 -38.97
C GLU A 201 -22.09 25.67 -39.47
N ALA A 202 -22.65 26.76 -40.00
CA ALA A 202 -21.88 27.84 -40.61
C ALA A 202 -20.86 28.50 -39.65
N GLU A 203 -21.14 28.48 -38.35
CA GLU A 203 -20.25 28.95 -37.29
C GLU A 203 -18.98 28.10 -37.14
N PHE A 204 -19.06 26.81 -37.52
CA PHE A 204 -17.99 25.83 -37.37
C PHE A 204 -17.45 25.34 -38.72
N ALA A 205 -17.58 26.13 -39.79
CA ALA A 205 -17.12 25.77 -41.14
C ALA A 205 -15.61 25.46 -41.26
N GLY A 206 -14.81 25.78 -40.25
CA GLY A 206 -13.40 25.40 -40.16
C GLY A 206 -13.13 24.09 -39.40
N ALA A 207 -14.16 23.45 -38.83
CA ALA A 207 -14.03 22.17 -38.14
C ALA A 207 -14.31 21.01 -39.09
N GLU A 208 -13.46 19.99 -39.05
CA GLU A 208 -13.68 18.73 -39.75
C GLU A 208 -13.82 17.59 -38.74
N CYS A 209 -14.81 16.74 -38.93
CA CYS A 209 -15.07 15.58 -38.08
C CYS A 209 -14.46 14.32 -38.73
N LEU A 210 -13.51 13.65 -38.05
CA LEU A 210 -12.88 12.40 -38.51
C LEU A 210 -13.23 11.24 -37.59
N ARG A 211 -13.92 10.22 -38.13
CA ARG A 211 -14.23 8.99 -37.39
C ARG A 211 -13.12 7.95 -37.49
N LEU A 212 -12.83 7.34 -36.36
CA LEU A 212 -11.98 6.16 -36.31
C LEU A 212 -12.71 4.93 -36.85
N GLY A 213 -11.96 4.05 -37.51
CA GLY A 213 -12.46 2.72 -37.86
C GLY A 213 -12.88 1.94 -36.60
N PRO A 214 -13.85 1.00 -36.70
CA PRO A 214 -14.22 0.15 -35.59
C PRO A 214 -13.01 -0.52 -34.94
N TYR A 215 -13.04 -0.67 -33.61
CA TYR A 215 -12.00 -1.37 -32.84
C TYR A 215 -10.56 -0.84 -33.04
N SER A 216 -10.40 0.47 -33.28
CA SER A 216 -9.10 1.10 -33.54
C SER A 216 -8.59 2.03 -32.41
N PRO A 217 -8.55 1.60 -31.13
CA PRO A 217 -8.18 2.47 -30.02
C PRO A 217 -6.71 2.92 -30.05
N MET A 218 -5.83 2.24 -30.79
CA MET A 218 -4.41 2.63 -30.94
C MET A 218 -4.24 3.92 -31.75
N LEU A 219 -5.25 4.29 -32.55
CA LEU A 219 -5.31 5.55 -33.28
C LEU A 219 -5.97 6.67 -32.45
N ASN A 220 -6.52 6.34 -31.27
CA ASN A 220 -7.13 7.30 -30.37
C ASN A 220 -6.17 7.71 -29.24
N GLY A 221 -5.62 8.92 -29.32
CA GLY A 221 -4.64 9.42 -28.35
C GLY A 221 -5.19 9.48 -26.92
N ILE A 222 -6.50 9.74 -26.76
CA ILE A 222 -7.13 9.93 -25.46
C ILE A 222 -7.24 8.63 -24.65
N GLU A 223 -7.22 7.46 -25.30
CA GLU A 223 -7.29 6.15 -24.63
C GLU A 223 -6.08 5.92 -23.70
N ASN A 224 -4.89 6.35 -24.14
CA ASN A 224 -3.68 6.28 -23.34
C ASN A 224 -3.73 7.30 -22.19
N VAL A 225 -4.27 8.49 -22.42
CA VAL A 225 -4.49 9.50 -21.37
C VAL A 225 -5.44 8.97 -20.30
N PHE A 226 -6.59 8.42 -20.71
CA PHE A 226 -7.55 7.81 -19.80
C PHE A 226 -6.96 6.61 -19.05
N SER A 227 -6.04 5.86 -19.65
CA SER A 227 -5.35 4.77 -18.95
C SER A 227 -4.50 5.28 -17.78
N VAL A 228 -3.73 6.35 -17.99
CA VAL A 228 -2.93 7.00 -16.94
C VAL A 228 -3.82 7.64 -15.87
N TYR A 229 -4.87 8.36 -16.28
CA TYR A 229 -5.85 8.95 -15.38
C TYR A 229 -6.56 7.89 -14.53
N LYS A 230 -7.08 6.82 -15.12
CA LYS A 230 -7.72 5.70 -14.39
C LYS A 230 -6.78 5.08 -13.37
N ALA A 231 -5.47 5.00 -13.66
CA ALA A 231 -4.49 4.53 -12.69
C ALA A 231 -4.34 5.50 -11.50
N ALA A 232 -4.36 6.81 -11.74
CA ALA A 232 -4.35 7.82 -10.69
C ALA A 232 -5.63 7.78 -9.83
N VAL A 233 -6.81 7.66 -10.44
CA VAL A 233 -8.07 7.48 -9.74
C VAL A 233 -8.03 6.25 -8.85
N LYS A 234 -7.54 5.10 -9.35
CA LYS A 234 -7.41 3.88 -8.54
C LYS A 234 -6.52 4.10 -7.32
N ARG A 235 -5.39 4.81 -7.46
CA ARG A 235 -4.51 5.17 -6.33
C ARG A 235 -5.24 6.03 -5.31
N TYR A 236 -5.93 7.07 -5.77
CA TYR A 236 -6.69 7.97 -4.91
C TYR A 236 -7.80 7.24 -4.15
N MET A 237 -8.57 6.39 -4.82
CA MET A 237 -9.63 5.59 -4.20
C MET A 237 -9.08 4.62 -3.16
N ALA A 238 -7.94 3.98 -3.44
CA ALA A 238 -7.28 3.10 -2.49
C ALA A 238 -6.78 3.85 -1.25
N ALA A 239 -6.15 5.01 -1.44
CA ALA A 239 -5.64 5.84 -0.34
C ALA A 239 -6.76 6.40 0.54
N ASN A 240 -7.92 6.72 -0.04
CA ASN A 240 -9.07 7.30 0.67
C ASN A 240 -10.13 6.26 1.07
N ARG A 241 -9.82 4.96 0.96
CA ARG A 241 -10.79 3.88 1.17
C ARG A 241 -11.49 3.98 2.54
N SER A 242 -10.75 4.24 3.61
CA SER A 242 -11.32 4.39 4.95
C SER A 242 -12.32 5.54 5.02
N SER A 243 -11.96 6.71 4.47
CA SER A 243 -12.82 7.90 4.41
C SER A 243 -14.05 7.69 3.53
N ILE A 244 -13.92 6.95 2.43
CA ILE A 244 -15.05 6.61 1.53
C ILE A 244 -16.07 5.70 2.22
N LEU A 245 -15.61 4.83 3.13
CA LEU A 245 -16.46 3.91 3.89
C LEU A 245 -17.02 4.54 5.17
N SER A 246 -16.30 5.48 5.78
CA SER A 246 -16.73 6.21 6.98
C SER A 246 -17.63 7.38 6.60
N VAL A 247 -18.93 7.12 6.49
CA VAL A 247 -19.94 8.12 6.13
C VAL A 247 -20.32 8.94 7.38
N PRO A 248 -20.24 10.28 7.35
CA PRO A 248 -20.65 11.13 8.46
C PRO A 248 -22.13 10.95 8.81
N GLU A 249 -22.46 11.10 10.09
CA GLU A 249 -23.82 11.04 10.58
C GLU A 249 -24.70 12.11 9.90
N GLY A 250 -25.93 11.75 9.54
CA GLY A 250 -26.85 12.64 8.80
C GLY A 250 -26.60 12.75 7.30
N THR A 251 -25.52 12.17 6.75
CA THR A 251 -25.23 12.22 5.31
C THR A 251 -25.69 10.94 4.60
N LYS A 252 -26.39 11.08 3.46
CA LYS A 252 -26.72 9.94 2.60
C LYS A 252 -25.43 9.34 2.02
N ILE A 253 -25.23 8.02 2.16
CA ILE A 253 -24.05 7.28 1.64
C ILE A 253 -23.74 7.63 0.18
N ALA A 254 -24.79 7.72 -0.67
CA ALA A 254 -24.63 8.06 -2.08
C ALA A 254 -24.02 9.45 -2.29
N VAL A 255 -24.42 10.44 -1.50
CA VAL A 255 -23.90 11.83 -1.61
C VAL A 255 -22.44 11.88 -1.18
N HIS A 256 -22.13 11.28 -0.02
CA HIS A 256 -20.76 11.21 0.51
C HIS A 256 -19.77 10.64 -0.52
N ARG A 257 -20.12 9.49 -1.09
CA ARG A 257 -19.26 8.83 -2.08
C ARG A 257 -19.20 9.55 -3.42
N SER A 258 -20.30 10.19 -3.81
CA SER A 258 -20.34 11.00 -5.03
C SER A 258 -19.35 12.17 -4.97
N ALA A 259 -19.10 12.73 -3.78
CA ALA A 259 -18.10 13.78 -3.61
C ALA A 259 -16.68 13.29 -3.93
N PHE A 260 -16.30 12.06 -3.56
CA PHE A 260 -15.00 11.49 -3.92
C PHE A 260 -14.88 11.25 -5.42
N LEU A 261 -15.96 10.83 -6.09
CA LEU A 261 -15.98 10.65 -7.55
C LEU A 261 -15.87 11.99 -8.29
N LEU A 262 -16.58 13.02 -7.83
CA LEU A 262 -16.47 14.36 -8.38
C LEU A 262 -15.08 14.95 -8.20
N HIS A 263 -14.46 14.76 -7.03
CA HIS A 263 -13.08 15.18 -6.82
C HIS A 263 -12.11 14.44 -7.78
N ALA A 264 -12.30 13.13 -7.95
CA ALA A 264 -11.48 12.36 -8.88
C ALA A 264 -11.64 12.83 -10.32
N ALA A 265 -12.86 13.16 -10.76
CA ALA A 265 -13.08 13.70 -12.10
C ALA A 265 -12.54 15.13 -12.22
N ASN A 266 -12.95 16.06 -11.37
CA ASN A 266 -12.74 17.49 -11.60
C ASN A 266 -11.42 18.05 -11.03
N VAL A 267 -10.76 17.34 -10.12
CA VAL A 267 -9.48 17.77 -9.53
C VAL A 267 -8.32 16.91 -10.00
N ILE A 268 -8.47 15.58 -9.95
CA ILE A 268 -7.35 14.69 -10.30
C ILE A 268 -7.12 14.65 -11.82
N PHE A 269 -8.16 14.80 -12.64
CA PHE A 269 -7.98 14.81 -14.10
C PHE A 269 -7.02 15.92 -14.56
N PRO A 270 -7.24 17.21 -14.27
CA PRO A 270 -6.31 18.26 -14.71
C PRO A 270 -4.92 18.16 -14.05
N GLU A 271 -4.80 17.60 -12.84
CA GLU A 271 -3.49 17.38 -12.21
C GLU A 271 -2.66 16.30 -12.93
N VAL A 272 -3.31 15.29 -13.49
CA VAL A 272 -2.66 14.14 -14.13
C VAL A 272 -2.47 14.38 -15.63
N VAL A 273 -3.46 14.99 -16.27
CA VAL A 273 -3.51 15.18 -17.72
C VAL A 273 -2.82 16.48 -18.09
N THR A 274 -1.48 16.41 -18.10
CA THR A 274 -0.59 17.53 -18.46
C THR A 274 -0.40 17.63 -19.97
N LEU A 275 0.01 18.82 -20.45
CA LEU A 275 0.44 19.04 -21.85
C LEU A 275 1.45 17.97 -22.31
N ALA A 276 2.48 17.71 -21.49
CA ALA A 276 3.49 16.71 -21.80
C ALA A 276 2.90 15.29 -21.95
N LEU A 277 1.89 14.94 -21.15
CA LEU A 277 1.20 13.66 -21.28
C LEU A 277 0.37 13.60 -22.56
N CYS A 278 -0.43 14.63 -22.87
CA CYS A 278 -1.23 14.70 -24.08
C CYS A 278 -0.34 14.59 -25.34
N SER A 279 0.71 15.41 -25.41
CA SER A 279 1.69 15.39 -26.49
C SER A 279 2.31 14.00 -26.68
N LYS A 280 2.76 13.36 -25.59
CA LYS A 280 3.31 12.00 -25.64
C LYS A 280 2.29 10.96 -26.13
N CYS A 281 1.05 11.03 -25.65
CA CYS A 281 -0.01 10.08 -26.02
C CYS A 281 -0.45 10.24 -27.48
N ILE A 282 -0.52 11.47 -28.01
CA ILE A 282 -0.81 11.73 -29.42
C ILE A 282 0.37 11.32 -30.30
N HIS A 283 1.61 11.66 -29.95
CA HIS A 283 2.77 11.18 -30.73
C HIS A 283 2.88 9.65 -30.76
N HIS A 284 2.43 8.96 -29.71
CA HIS A 284 2.37 7.51 -29.70
C HIS A 284 1.41 6.96 -30.77
N THR A 285 0.32 7.65 -31.12
CA THR A 285 -0.59 7.18 -32.19
C THR A 285 0.05 7.27 -33.57
N PHE A 286 0.99 8.19 -33.80
CA PHE A 286 1.64 8.37 -35.11
C PHE A 286 2.44 7.14 -35.55
N ALA A 287 2.99 6.36 -34.62
CA ALA A 287 3.62 5.08 -34.94
C ALA A 287 2.62 4.10 -35.58
N PHE A 288 1.37 4.09 -35.11
CA PHE A 288 0.31 3.25 -35.64
C PHE A 288 -0.29 3.79 -36.93
N ILE A 289 -0.24 5.10 -37.18
CA ILE A 289 -0.68 5.67 -38.46
C ILE A 289 0.15 5.10 -39.62
N ALA A 290 1.47 5.03 -39.46
CA ALA A 290 2.34 4.45 -40.49
C ALA A 290 2.02 2.97 -40.74
N ASP A 291 1.77 2.20 -39.68
CA ASP A 291 1.40 0.79 -39.79
C ASP A 291 0.00 0.61 -40.41
N ALA A 292 -0.95 1.50 -40.12
CA ALA A 292 -2.28 1.52 -40.73
C ALA A 292 -2.22 1.83 -42.23
N ILE A 293 -1.42 2.81 -42.67
CA ILE A 293 -1.21 3.13 -44.09
C ILE A 293 -0.63 1.92 -44.83
N LEU A 294 0.27 1.19 -44.17
CA LEU A 294 0.89 -0.02 -44.72
C LEU A 294 0.04 -1.28 -44.54
N MET A 295 -1.19 -1.17 -44.04
CA MET A 295 -2.12 -2.27 -43.82
C MET A 295 -1.54 -3.41 -42.97
N LYS A 296 -0.70 -3.07 -41.98
CA LYS A 296 -0.10 -4.04 -41.07
C LYS A 296 -1.05 -4.40 -39.94
N ASP A 297 -0.87 -5.60 -39.40
CA ASP A 297 -1.53 -6.00 -38.16
C ASP A 297 -1.08 -5.10 -37.00
N MET A 298 -2.04 -4.46 -36.35
CA MET A 298 -1.81 -3.60 -35.19
C MET A 298 -2.39 -4.26 -33.94
N GLN A 299 -1.55 -4.44 -32.91
CA GLN A 299 -2.00 -5.02 -31.64
C GLN A 299 -2.69 -3.96 -30.78
N ALA A 300 -3.90 -4.29 -30.30
CA ALA A 300 -4.53 -3.53 -29.23
C ALA A 300 -3.78 -3.77 -27.90
N GLY A 301 -3.02 -2.76 -27.47
CA GLY A 301 -2.49 -2.68 -26.11
C GLY A 301 -1.23 -3.50 -25.84
N LYS A 302 -0.08 -2.84 -25.88
CA LYS A 302 0.90 -2.98 -24.80
C LYS A 302 0.77 -1.75 -23.93
N GLN A 303 0.23 -1.90 -22.72
CA GLN A 303 0.33 -0.86 -21.70
C GLN A 303 1.80 -0.50 -21.52
N VAL A 304 2.23 0.63 -22.08
CA VAL A 304 3.57 1.17 -21.88
C VAL A 304 3.61 1.76 -20.48
N TYR A 305 3.62 0.91 -19.45
CA TYR A 305 4.11 1.30 -18.13
C TYR A 305 5.61 1.11 -18.11
N GLN A 306 6.30 2.01 -18.80
CA GLN A 306 7.67 2.35 -18.46
C GLN A 306 7.68 3.86 -18.17
N ILE A 307 7.60 4.17 -16.89
CA ILE A 307 8.00 5.45 -16.29
C ILE A 307 9.04 5.10 -15.24
#